data_AF-A0A9W4LJN0-F1
#
_entry.id   AF-A0A9W4LJN0-F1
#
_cell.length_a   1.000
_cell.length_b   1.000
_cell.length_c   1.000
_cell.angle_alpha   90.00
_cell.angle_beta   90.00
_cell.angle_gamma   90.00
#
_symmetry.space_group_name_H-M   'P 1'
#
loop_
_entity.id
_entity.type
_entity.pdbx_description
1 polymer ?
#
loop_
_entity_poly.entity_id
_entity_poly.type
_entity_poly.pdbx_seq_one_letter_code
_entity_poly.pdbx_strand_id
1 'polypeptide(L)'
;MAISTDVQGSASALAALDLANKALTDVAALLARATAENNRTVAAGAATDAKITILTAAQKAVSDAMSELSTVRDGVNAKALAVATAQAAVADAKDTIDNTAAALEALAEQVGDDAATAQNAATNAEALIVSAPVVRVVIPGTSYTLQAEHIGKYHDFTAATAITVALPATMPEGWHCGWAQLGLGRVTFTGAHNALEMTTSAAKDAQGFLRVRDNTGGNAAYWLLSGEVAE
;
A
#
# COMPACT_ATOMS: atom_id res chain seq x y z
N MET A 1 -111.76 -5.67 102.84
CA MET A 1 -111.16 -6.84 102.16
C MET A 1 -111.22 -6.58 100.65
N ALA A 2 -110.36 -5.70 100.12
CA ALA A 2 -110.40 -5.25 98.72
C ALA A 2 -109.05 -4.68 98.25
N ILE A 3 -107.94 -5.34 98.60
CA ILE A 3 -106.57 -4.91 98.24
C ILE A 3 -105.90 -5.92 97.27
N SER A 4 -106.58 -7.02 96.90
CA SER A 4 -105.95 -8.19 96.25
C SER A 4 -105.78 -8.12 94.73
N THR A 5 -106.54 -7.28 94.01
CA THR A 5 -106.59 -7.32 92.53
C THR A 5 -105.61 -6.36 91.85
N ASP A 6 -105.28 -5.23 92.50
CA ASP A 6 -104.33 -4.24 91.97
C ASP A 6 -102.87 -4.73 92.02
N VAL A 7 -102.54 -5.57 93.00
CA VAL A 7 -101.20 -6.16 93.17
C VAL A 7 -100.90 -7.20 92.08
N GLN A 8 -101.89 -7.97 91.64
CA GLN A 8 -101.72 -8.96 90.56
C GLN A 8 -101.55 -8.30 89.18
N GLY A 9 -102.30 -7.23 88.90
CA GLY A 9 -102.12 -6.42 87.68
C GLY A 9 -100.72 -5.82 87.60
N SER A 10 -100.24 -5.24 88.70
CA SER A 10 -98.89 -4.66 88.81
C SER A 10 -97.76 -5.70 88.65
N ALA A 11 -97.93 -6.91 89.20
CA ALA A 11 -96.95 -8.00 89.05
C ALA A 11 -96.84 -8.52 87.61
N SER A 12 -97.97 -8.62 86.90
CA SER A 12 -98.00 -9.04 85.49
C SER A 12 -97.38 -7.99 84.55
N ALA A 13 -97.60 -6.70 84.84
CA ALA A 13 -96.99 -5.60 84.11
C ALA A 13 -95.47 -5.54 84.33
N LEU A 14 -95.00 -5.77 85.56
CA LEU A 14 -93.58 -5.82 85.88
C LEU A 14 -92.87 -6.98 85.15
N ALA A 15 -93.47 -8.17 85.15
CA ALA A 15 -92.92 -9.32 84.42
C ALA A 15 -92.86 -9.09 82.89
N ALA A 16 -93.87 -8.41 82.33
CA ALA A 16 -93.87 -8.02 80.92
C ALA A 16 -92.78 -6.97 80.61
N LEU A 17 -92.56 -6.02 81.53
CA LEU A 17 -91.49 -5.03 81.42
C LEU A 17 -90.11 -5.69 81.49
N ASP A 18 -89.89 -6.63 82.41
CA ASP A 18 -88.64 -7.38 82.52
C ASP A 18 -88.36 -8.22 81.27
N LEU A 19 -89.39 -8.87 80.72
CA LEU A 19 -89.27 -9.60 79.46
C LEU A 19 -88.94 -8.68 78.29
N ALA A 20 -89.56 -7.49 78.22
CA ALA A 20 -89.28 -6.48 77.20
C ALA A 20 -87.85 -5.93 77.35
N ASN A 21 -87.38 -5.66 78.57
CA ASN A 21 -86.01 -5.22 78.85
C ASN A 21 -84.98 -6.30 78.45
N LYS A 22 -85.28 -7.57 78.73
CA LYS A 22 -84.46 -8.69 78.29
C LYS A 22 -84.41 -8.78 76.76
N ALA A 23 -85.56 -8.71 76.10
CA ALA A 23 -85.64 -8.73 74.63
C ALA A 23 -84.88 -7.55 74.01
N LEU A 24 -84.98 -6.35 74.58
CA LEU A 24 -84.22 -5.18 74.12
C LEU A 24 -82.71 -5.40 74.29
N THR A 25 -82.28 -6.02 75.39
CA THR A 25 -80.89 -6.39 75.65
C THR A 25 -80.39 -7.40 74.62
N ASP A 26 -81.19 -8.43 74.31
CA ASP A 26 -80.87 -9.44 73.30
C ASP A 26 -80.77 -8.82 71.89
N VAL A 27 -81.70 -7.92 71.53
CA VAL A 27 -81.66 -7.17 70.27
C VAL A 27 -80.41 -6.31 70.18
N ALA A 28 -80.02 -5.61 71.25
CA ALA A 28 -78.80 -4.82 71.29
C ALA A 28 -77.54 -5.69 71.10
N ALA A 29 -77.50 -6.87 71.73
CA ALA A 29 -76.40 -7.82 71.55
C ALA A 29 -76.33 -8.39 70.12
N LEU A 30 -77.48 -8.70 69.51
CA LEU A 30 -77.55 -9.13 68.12
C LEU A 30 -77.10 -8.03 67.15
N LEU A 31 -77.52 -6.79 67.39
CA LEU A 31 -77.10 -5.65 66.58
C LEU A 31 -75.58 -5.44 66.67
N ALA A 32 -75.00 -5.50 67.87
CA ALA A 32 -73.55 -5.39 68.06
C ALA A 32 -72.78 -6.49 67.32
N ARG A 33 -73.28 -7.74 67.35
CA ARG A 33 -72.69 -8.86 66.59
C ARG A 33 -72.79 -8.63 65.08
N ALA A 34 -73.94 -8.20 64.58
CA ALA A 34 -74.14 -7.91 63.16
C ALA A 34 -73.23 -6.78 62.67
N THR A 35 -73.08 -5.71 63.46
CA THR A 35 -72.14 -4.62 63.17
C THR A 35 -70.69 -5.10 63.14
N ALA A 36 -70.28 -5.92 64.12
CA ALA A 36 -68.93 -6.48 64.15
C ALA A 36 -68.65 -7.37 62.93
N GLU A 37 -69.62 -8.17 62.51
CA GLU A 37 -69.49 -9.03 61.32
C GLU A 37 -69.43 -8.21 60.03
N ASN A 38 -70.30 -7.20 59.86
CA ASN A 38 -70.25 -6.29 58.72
C ASN A 38 -68.89 -5.57 58.61
N ASN A 39 -68.35 -5.10 59.74
CA ASN A 39 -67.03 -4.46 59.76
C ASN A 39 -65.90 -5.43 59.36
N ARG A 40 -65.97 -6.70 59.77
CA ARG A 40 -65.03 -7.73 59.32
C ARG A 40 -65.13 -7.98 57.82
N THR A 41 -66.34 -8.09 57.26
CA THR A 41 -66.54 -8.26 55.82
C THR A 41 -65.98 -7.08 55.03
N VAL A 42 -66.27 -5.85 55.45
CA VAL A 42 -65.73 -4.63 54.81
C VAL A 42 -64.21 -4.60 54.87
N ALA A 43 -63.60 -4.92 56.03
CA ALA A 43 -62.15 -4.98 56.17
C ALA A 43 -61.50 -6.06 55.28
N ALA A 44 -62.12 -7.23 55.16
CA ALA A 44 -61.65 -8.30 54.28
C ALA A 44 -61.74 -7.92 52.80
N GLY A 45 -62.80 -7.22 52.39
CA GLY A 45 -62.95 -6.63 51.06
C GLY A 45 -61.83 -5.64 50.75
N ALA A 46 -61.62 -4.66 51.64
CA ALA A 46 -60.55 -3.65 51.49
C ALA A 46 -59.15 -4.29 51.41
N ALA A 47 -58.87 -5.33 52.19
CA ALA A 47 -57.61 -6.06 52.12
C ALA A 47 -57.44 -6.82 50.79
N THR A 48 -58.54 -7.30 50.20
CA THR A 48 -58.53 -7.97 48.88
C THR A 48 -58.26 -6.96 47.77
N ASP A 49 -58.91 -5.79 47.79
CA ASP A 49 -58.70 -4.73 46.81
C ASP A 49 -57.26 -4.19 46.85
N ALA A 50 -56.69 -4.04 48.05
CA ALA A 50 -55.29 -3.67 48.22
C ALA A 50 -54.34 -4.71 47.58
N LYS A 51 -54.61 -6.01 47.79
CA LYS A 51 -53.84 -7.09 47.15
C LYS A 51 -53.95 -7.05 45.63
N ILE A 52 -55.16 -6.86 45.08
CA ILE A 52 -55.38 -6.75 43.63
C ILE A 52 -54.58 -5.59 43.07
N THR A 53 -54.63 -4.43 43.72
CA THR A 53 -53.90 -3.22 43.30
C THR A 53 -52.39 -3.47 43.25
N ILE A 54 -51.83 -4.09 44.29
CA ILE A 54 -50.42 -4.44 44.35
C ILE A 54 -50.05 -5.45 43.26
N LEU A 55 -50.89 -6.48 43.04
CA LEU A 55 -50.65 -7.49 42.01
C LEU A 55 -50.68 -6.88 40.60
N THR A 56 -51.64 -6.00 40.30
CA THR A 56 -51.71 -5.31 39.02
C THR A 56 -50.49 -4.40 38.80
N ALA A 57 -50.07 -3.66 39.82
CA ALA A 57 -48.86 -2.84 39.74
C ALA A 57 -47.60 -3.69 39.50
N ALA A 58 -47.46 -4.82 40.21
CA ALA A 58 -46.36 -5.75 40.03
C ALA A 58 -46.35 -6.39 38.63
N GLN A 59 -47.52 -6.81 38.12
CA GLN A 59 -47.66 -7.34 36.76
C GLN A 59 -47.25 -6.32 35.70
N LYS A 60 -47.67 -5.05 35.87
CA LYS A 60 -47.25 -3.97 34.98
C LYS A 60 -45.73 -3.79 35.00
N ALA A 61 -45.13 -3.71 36.19
CA ALA A 61 -43.68 -3.55 36.33
C ALA A 61 -42.90 -4.71 35.69
N VAL A 62 -43.38 -5.95 35.82
CA VAL A 62 -42.79 -7.11 35.15
C VAL A 62 -42.90 -6.99 33.63
N SER A 63 -44.07 -6.59 33.10
CA SER A 63 -44.26 -6.38 31.67
C SER A 63 -43.33 -5.31 31.11
N ASP A 64 -43.20 -4.18 31.81
CA ASP A 64 -42.31 -3.09 31.42
C ASP A 64 -40.84 -3.58 31.41
N ALA A 65 -40.40 -4.27 32.46
CA ALA A 65 -39.05 -4.83 32.54
C ALA A 65 -38.76 -5.88 31.45
N MET A 66 -39.74 -6.72 31.10
CA MET A 66 -39.61 -7.67 29.98
C MET A 66 -39.46 -6.95 28.64
N SER A 67 -40.16 -5.84 28.46
CA SER A 67 -40.03 -5.01 27.26
C SER A 67 -38.62 -4.39 27.16
N GLU A 68 -38.12 -3.80 28.24
CA GLU A 68 -36.76 -3.26 28.30
C GLU A 68 -35.70 -4.33 28.04
N LEU A 69 -35.85 -5.52 28.65
CA LEU A 69 -34.93 -6.64 28.44
C LEU A 69 -34.92 -7.10 26.98
N SER A 70 -36.05 -7.07 26.29
CA SER A 70 -36.13 -7.37 24.86
C SER A 70 -35.31 -6.34 24.05
N THR A 71 -35.49 -5.05 24.33
CA THR A 71 -34.73 -3.99 23.64
C THR A 71 -33.22 -4.12 23.87
N VAL A 72 -32.80 -4.43 25.11
CA VAL A 72 -31.38 -4.66 25.42
C VAL A 72 -30.84 -5.87 24.66
N ARG A 73 -31.60 -6.97 24.60
CA ARG A 73 -31.22 -8.18 23.86
C ARG A 73 -31.01 -7.89 22.38
N ASP A 74 -31.95 -7.17 21.76
CA ASP A 74 -31.85 -6.82 20.34
C ASP A 74 -30.63 -5.92 20.08
N GLY A 75 -30.35 -4.96 20.97
CA GLY A 75 -29.17 -4.12 20.91
C GLY A 75 -27.85 -4.91 21.04
N VAL A 76 -27.81 -5.90 21.93
CA VAL A 76 -26.65 -6.80 22.09
C VAL A 76 -26.45 -7.65 20.82
N ASN A 77 -27.53 -8.22 20.27
CA ASN A 77 -27.46 -9.01 19.04
C ASN A 77 -26.96 -8.18 17.85
N ALA A 78 -27.44 -6.94 17.70
CA ALA A 78 -26.98 -6.03 16.66
C ALA A 78 -25.48 -5.70 16.80
N LYS A 79 -25.02 -5.44 18.04
CA LYS A 79 -23.60 -5.22 18.32
C LYS A 79 -22.75 -6.46 18.05
N ALA A 80 -23.23 -7.66 18.41
CA ALA A 80 -22.53 -8.91 18.16
C ALA A 80 -22.34 -9.15 16.65
N LEU A 81 -23.38 -8.88 15.84
CA LEU A 81 -23.30 -8.95 14.39
C LEU A 81 -22.27 -7.95 13.83
N ALA A 82 -22.29 -6.70 14.30
CA ALA A 82 -21.34 -5.67 13.89
C ALA A 82 -19.88 -6.05 14.23
N VAL A 83 -19.65 -6.66 15.40
CA VAL A 83 -18.33 -7.18 15.79
C VAL A 83 -17.88 -8.30 14.86
N ALA A 84 -18.77 -9.25 14.52
CA ALA A 84 -18.45 -10.32 13.59
C ALA A 84 -18.08 -9.78 12.19
N THR A 85 -18.81 -8.79 11.69
CA THR A 85 -18.49 -8.11 10.42
C THR A 85 -17.13 -7.41 10.48
N ALA A 86 -16.84 -6.70 11.57
CA ALA A 86 -15.53 -6.04 11.74
C ALA A 86 -14.39 -7.05 11.82
N GLN A 87 -14.58 -8.19 12.49
CA GLN A 87 -13.58 -9.26 12.56
C GLN A 87 -13.28 -9.87 11.19
N ALA A 88 -14.30 -10.07 10.35
CA ALA A 88 -14.10 -10.54 8.98
C ALA A 88 -13.28 -9.53 8.16
N ALA A 89 -13.62 -8.24 8.22
CA ALA A 89 -12.87 -7.19 7.51
C ALA A 89 -11.40 -7.09 7.97
N VAL A 90 -11.12 -7.32 9.26
CA VAL A 90 -9.75 -7.36 9.79
C VAL A 90 -8.98 -8.57 9.24
N ALA A 91 -9.63 -9.73 9.09
CA ALA A 91 -8.99 -10.90 8.48
C ALA A 91 -8.63 -10.64 7.01
N ASP A 92 -9.56 -10.09 6.22
CA ASP A 92 -9.32 -9.74 4.81
C ASP A 92 -8.19 -8.72 4.66
N ALA A 93 -8.14 -7.72 5.55
CA ALA A 93 -7.07 -6.72 5.58
C ALA A 93 -5.72 -7.37 5.91
N LYS A 94 -5.69 -8.34 6.83
CA LYS A 94 -4.48 -9.09 7.17
C LYS A 94 -3.96 -9.88 5.97
N ASP A 95 -4.83 -10.60 5.27
CA ASP A 95 -4.44 -11.37 4.08
C ASP A 95 -3.87 -10.45 2.99
N THR A 96 -4.45 -9.26 2.82
CA THR A 96 -3.95 -8.24 1.89
C THR A 96 -2.55 -7.76 2.26
N ILE A 97 -2.28 -7.53 3.55
CA ILE A 97 -0.96 -7.13 4.05
C ILE A 97 0.07 -8.23 3.81
N ASP A 98 -0.27 -9.48 4.14
CA ASP A 98 0.64 -10.61 3.97
C ASP A 98 1.00 -10.81 2.48
N ASN A 99 0.01 -10.71 1.58
CA ASN A 99 0.23 -10.76 0.13
C ASN A 99 1.13 -9.61 -0.37
N THR A 100 0.94 -8.40 0.16
CA THR A 100 1.75 -7.24 -0.21
C THR A 100 3.20 -7.38 0.27
N ALA A 101 3.40 -7.92 1.47
CA ALA A 101 4.73 -8.17 2.01
C ALA A 101 5.51 -9.18 1.15
N ALA A 102 4.87 -10.28 0.76
CA ALA A 102 5.46 -11.28 -0.13
C ALA A 102 5.84 -10.68 -1.51
N ALA A 103 4.99 -9.81 -2.07
CA ALA A 103 5.28 -9.13 -3.33
C ALA A 103 6.48 -8.17 -3.21
N LEU A 104 6.64 -7.50 -2.06
CA LEU A 104 7.76 -6.59 -1.82
C LEU A 104 9.08 -7.35 -1.67
N GLU A 105 9.08 -8.50 -1.00
CA GLU A 105 10.24 -9.38 -0.89
C GLU A 105 10.70 -9.87 -2.26
N ALA A 106 9.77 -10.32 -3.11
CA ALA A 106 10.08 -10.75 -4.48
C ALA A 106 10.65 -9.62 -5.34
N LEU A 107 10.13 -8.39 -5.19
CA LEU A 107 10.66 -7.23 -5.92
C LEU A 107 12.08 -6.87 -5.46
N ALA A 108 12.37 -6.97 -4.16
CA ALA A 108 13.70 -6.70 -3.64
C ALA A 108 14.75 -7.68 -4.19
N GLU A 109 14.40 -8.96 -4.32
CA GLU A 109 15.24 -9.97 -4.96
C GLU A 109 15.49 -9.63 -6.43
N GLN A 110 14.44 -9.33 -7.20
CA GLN A 110 14.56 -8.94 -8.61
C GLN A 110 15.46 -7.72 -8.81
N VAL A 111 15.32 -6.68 -7.98
CA VAL A 111 16.18 -5.49 -8.04
C VAL A 111 17.64 -5.85 -7.78
N GLY A 112 17.91 -6.81 -6.89
CA GLY A 112 19.26 -7.33 -6.65
C GLY A 112 19.87 -8.00 -7.88
N ASP A 113 19.09 -8.85 -8.55
CA ASP A 113 19.51 -9.57 -9.77
C ASP A 113 19.74 -8.62 -10.95
N ASP A 114 18.86 -7.63 -11.13
CA ASP A 114 18.98 -6.61 -12.18
C ASP A 114 20.23 -5.76 -11.96
N ALA A 115 20.53 -5.38 -10.71
CA ALA A 115 21.74 -4.63 -10.37
C ALA A 115 23.01 -5.45 -10.64
N ALA A 116 23.03 -6.74 -10.28
CA ALA A 116 24.14 -7.63 -10.58
C ALA A 116 24.36 -7.80 -12.09
N THR A 117 23.26 -7.93 -12.86
CA THR A 117 23.29 -8.02 -14.31
C THR A 117 23.87 -6.74 -14.94
N ALA A 118 23.44 -5.57 -14.47
CA ALA A 118 23.95 -4.27 -14.93
C ALA A 118 25.45 -4.11 -14.64
N GLN A 119 25.91 -4.50 -13.44
CA GLN A 119 27.32 -4.45 -13.06
C GLN A 119 28.19 -5.36 -13.93
N ASN A 120 27.71 -6.58 -14.23
CA ASN A 120 28.41 -7.50 -15.12
C ASN A 120 28.50 -6.96 -16.56
N ALA A 121 27.42 -6.36 -17.07
CA ALA A 121 27.42 -5.74 -18.39
C ALA A 121 28.43 -4.57 -18.48
N ALA A 122 28.49 -3.71 -17.46
CA ALA A 122 29.46 -2.62 -17.39
C ALA A 122 30.90 -3.14 -17.37
N THR A 123 31.17 -4.13 -16.52
CA THR A 123 32.50 -4.78 -16.41
C THR A 123 32.93 -5.39 -17.75
N ASN A 124 32.01 -6.08 -18.45
CA ASN A 124 32.30 -6.68 -19.76
C ASN A 124 32.56 -5.62 -20.85
N ALA A 125 31.83 -4.50 -20.81
CA ALA A 125 32.05 -3.40 -21.75
C ALA A 125 33.43 -2.74 -21.56
N GLU A 126 33.84 -2.53 -20.31
CA GLU A 126 35.18 -2.02 -19.98
C GLU A 126 36.28 -2.98 -20.45
N ALA A 127 36.11 -4.27 -20.19
CA ALA A 127 37.06 -5.29 -20.65
C ALA A 127 37.23 -5.27 -22.18
N LEU A 128 36.14 -5.14 -22.93
CA LEU A 128 36.17 -5.08 -24.40
C LEU A 128 36.93 -3.86 -24.94
N ILE A 129 36.77 -2.69 -24.31
CA ILE A 129 37.45 -1.46 -24.72
C ILE A 129 38.96 -1.59 -24.53
N VAL A 130 39.40 -2.18 -23.41
CA VAL A 130 40.83 -2.33 -23.09
C VAL A 130 41.49 -3.43 -23.92
N SER A 131 40.79 -4.53 -24.20
CA SER A 131 41.36 -5.69 -24.88
C SER A 131 41.20 -5.68 -26.40
N ALA A 132 40.55 -4.68 -26.99
CA ALA A 132 40.33 -4.64 -28.44
C ALA A 132 41.69 -4.63 -29.18
N PRO A 133 42.02 -5.68 -29.96
CA PRO A 133 43.29 -5.72 -30.67
C PRO A 133 43.34 -4.60 -31.70
N VAL A 134 44.47 -3.88 -31.77
CA VAL A 134 44.71 -2.90 -32.82
C VAL A 134 44.68 -3.63 -34.17
N VAL A 135 43.67 -3.32 -34.99
CA VAL A 135 43.57 -3.86 -36.34
C VAL A 135 44.62 -3.18 -37.21
N ARG A 136 45.58 -3.96 -37.72
CA ARG A 136 46.66 -3.48 -38.56
C ARG A 136 46.36 -3.70 -40.05
N VAL A 137 46.70 -2.70 -40.86
CA VAL A 137 46.59 -2.76 -42.33
C VAL A 137 48.00 -2.64 -42.90
N VAL A 138 48.52 -3.73 -43.46
CA VAL A 138 49.88 -3.75 -44.03
C VAL A 138 49.84 -3.28 -45.48
N ILE A 139 50.70 -2.30 -45.81
CA ILE A 139 50.75 -1.67 -47.13
C ILE A 139 52.16 -1.86 -47.71
N PRO A 140 52.33 -2.80 -48.66
CA PRO A 140 53.62 -3.07 -49.30
C PRO A 140 53.87 -2.25 -50.57
N GLY A 141 52.83 -1.63 -51.13
CA GLY A 141 52.90 -0.88 -52.38
C GLY A 141 53.57 0.50 -52.23
N THR A 142 53.96 1.08 -53.36
CA THR A 142 54.51 2.44 -53.46
C THR A 142 53.44 3.51 -53.65
N SER A 143 52.17 3.10 -53.77
CA SER A 143 51.01 3.99 -53.77
C SER A 143 49.87 3.38 -52.97
N TYR A 144 49.12 4.22 -52.29
CA TYR A 144 47.98 3.79 -51.48
C TYR A 144 46.96 4.93 -51.34
N THR A 145 45.67 4.61 -51.26
CA THR A 145 44.61 5.58 -51.00
C THR A 145 43.89 5.17 -49.73
N LEU A 146 43.75 6.09 -48.77
CA LEU A 146 42.97 5.81 -47.57
C LEU A 146 41.48 5.62 -47.93
N GLN A 147 40.82 4.75 -47.19
CA GLN A 147 39.42 4.38 -47.42
C GLN A 147 38.64 4.53 -46.10
N ALA A 148 37.35 4.81 -46.20
CA ALA A 148 36.51 5.08 -45.04
C ALA A 148 36.53 3.92 -44.03
N GLU A 149 36.59 2.67 -44.50
CA GLU A 149 36.67 1.47 -43.66
C GLU A 149 37.96 1.33 -42.83
N HIS A 150 38.93 2.23 -43.01
CA HIS A 150 40.19 2.20 -42.25
C HIS A 150 40.19 3.10 -41.00
N ILE A 151 39.04 3.66 -40.62
CA ILE A 151 38.90 4.42 -39.37
C ILE A 151 39.33 3.58 -38.15
N GLY A 152 40.11 4.19 -37.25
CA GLY A 152 40.62 3.58 -36.03
C GLY A 152 41.67 2.47 -36.23
N LYS A 153 42.06 2.15 -37.48
CA LYS A 153 43.08 1.15 -37.79
C LYS A 153 44.49 1.74 -37.73
N TYR A 154 45.49 0.87 -37.70
CA TYR A 154 46.89 1.24 -37.74
C TYR A 154 47.53 0.76 -39.05
N HIS A 155 48.05 1.68 -39.86
CA HIS A 155 48.61 1.37 -41.17
C HIS A 155 50.12 1.17 -41.09
N ASP A 156 50.57 -0.03 -41.45
CA ASP A 156 51.98 -0.41 -41.46
C ASP A 156 52.50 -0.36 -42.90
N PHE A 157 53.21 0.73 -43.24
CA PHE A 157 53.83 0.95 -44.53
C PHE A 157 55.18 0.22 -44.60
N THR A 158 55.35 -0.71 -45.54
CA THR A 158 56.49 -1.66 -45.52
C THR A 158 57.41 -1.55 -46.74
N ALA A 159 57.12 -0.67 -47.69
CA ALA A 159 57.93 -0.55 -48.90
C ALA A 159 59.34 0.02 -48.61
N ALA A 160 60.34 -0.56 -49.26
CA ALA A 160 61.73 -0.10 -49.18
C ALA A 160 62.00 1.18 -49.99
N THR A 161 61.08 1.55 -50.89
CA THR A 161 61.09 2.77 -51.69
C THR A 161 59.99 3.73 -51.23
N ALA A 162 60.02 4.97 -51.71
CA ALA A 162 59.01 5.97 -51.36
C ALA A 162 57.58 5.49 -51.65
N ILE A 163 56.66 5.83 -50.74
CA ILE A 163 55.24 5.48 -50.80
C ILE A 163 54.43 6.76 -50.85
N THR A 164 53.53 6.89 -51.82
CA THR A 164 52.58 8.00 -51.89
C THR A 164 51.23 7.57 -51.33
N VAL A 165 50.75 8.27 -50.32
CA VAL A 165 49.45 8.04 -49.68
C VAL A 165 48.50 9.15 -50.09
N ALA A 166 47.42 8.80 -50.79
CA ALA A 166 46.35 9.72 -51.14
C ALA A 166 45.37 9.88 -49.97
N LEU A 167 45.13 11.13 -49.58
CA LEU A 167 44.16 11.58 -48.59
C LEU A 167 42.90 12.08 -49.32
N PRO A 168 41.79 11.33 -49.32
CA PRO A 168 40.59 11.72 -50.05
C PRO A 168 39.95 13.00 -49.48
N ALA A 169 39.46 13.87 -50.37
CA ALA A 169 38.73 15.09 -50.01
C ALA A 169 37.35 14.82 -49.37
N THR A 170 36.84 13.61 -49.57
CA THR A 170 35.50 13.16 -49.17
C THR A 170 35.47 12.43 -47.83
N MET A 171 36.59 12.33 -47.12
CA MET A 171 36.64 11.67 -45.82
C MET A 171 35.83 12.45 -44.76
N PRO A 172 34.99 11.79 -43.95
CA PRO A 172 34.13 12.48 -42.99
C PRO A 172 34.93 13.08 -41.83
N GLU A 173 34.37 14.11 -41.20
CA GLU A 173 34.88 14.65 -39.94
C GLU A 173 35.00 13.56 -38.86
N GLY A 174 36.08 13.59 -38.07
CA GLY A 174 36.33 12.62 -37.01
C GLY A 174 36.95 11.30 -37.48
N TRP A 175 37.08 11.10 -38.81
CA TRP A 175 37.88 10.00 -39.35
C TRP A 175 39.32 10.10 -38.88
N HIS A 176 39.92 8.98 -38.48
CA HIS A 176 41.30 8.95 -38.02
C HIS A 176 41.95 7.58 -38.19
N CYS A 177 43.27 7.54 -38.28
CA CYS A 177 44.06 6.31 -38.22
C CYS A 177 45.47 6.56 -37.66
N GLY A 178 46.10 5.52 -37.14
CA GLY A 178 47.53 5.54 -36.86
C GLY A 178 48.33 5.08 -38.09
N TRP A 179 49.59 5.48 -38.16
CA TRP A 179 50.48 5.02 -39.22
C TRP A 179 51.90 4.78 -38.71
N ALA A 180 52.62 3.86 -39.36
CA ALA A 180 54.05 3.62 -39.17
C ALA A 180 54.73 3.31 -40.51
N GLN A 181 55.92 3.88 -40.72
CA GLN A 181 56.81 3.55 -41.82
C GLN A 181 57.82 2.49 -41.38
N LEU A 182 57.49 1.21 -41.57
CA LEU A 182 58.37 0.09 -41.21
C LEU A 182 59.43 -0.19 -42.29
N GLY A 183 59.15 0.20 -43.53
CA GLY A 183 60.06 0.05 -44.67
C GLY A 183 61.18 1.11 -44.71
N LEU A 184 62.17 0.92 -45.58
CA LEU A 184 63.29 1.87 -45.78
C LEU A 184 62.89 3.14 -46.54
N GLY A 185 61.71 3.14 -47.18
CA GLY A 185 61.20 4.30 -47.89
C GLY A 185 60.76 5.45 -46.98
N ARG A 186 60.15 6.47 -47.59
CA ARG A 186 59.41 7.52 -46.90
C ARG A 186 57.96 7.51 -47.34
N VAL A 187 57.05 7.77 -46.41
CA VAL A 187 55.63 7.94 -46.70
C VAL A 187 55.38 9.41 -47.01
N THR A 188 54.90 9.70 -48.21
CA THR A 188 54.48 11.04 -48.65
C THR A 188 52.96 11.07 -48.73
N PHE A 189 52.33 11.87 -47.87
CA PHE A 189 50.90 12.13 -47.85
C PHE A 189 50.55 13.24 -48.85
N THR A 190 49.56 12.96 -49.69
CA THR A 190 49.14 13.83 -50.79
C THR A 190 47.61 13.89 -50.81
N GLY A 191 47.00 15.06 -50.97
CA GLY A 191 45.53 15.15 -50.96
C GLY A 191 44.97 16.52 -50.63
N ALA A 192 43.65 16.64 -50.70
CA ALA A 192 42.96 17.91 -50.95
C ALA A 192 42.92 18.85 -49.73
N HIS A 193 43.80 19.84 -49.78
CA HIS A 193 43.69 21.22 -49.29
C HIS A 193 43.65 21.51 -47.77
N ASN A 194 44.54 22.43 -47.39
CA ASN A 194 44.49 23.42 -46.30
C ASN A 194 45.23 23.20 -44.97
N ALA A 195 45.94 22.09 -44.72
CA ALA A 195 46.98 22.06 -43.65
C ALA A 195 47.84 20.78 -43.62
N LEU A 196 48.61 20.51 -44.67
CA LEU A 196 49.80 19.67 -44.49
C LEU A 196 50.99 20.63 -44.40
N GLU A 197 51.32 21.09 -43.19
CA GLU A 197 52.59 21.82 -42.96
C GLU A 197 53.79 20.90 -43.22
N MET A 198 53.59 19.60 -43.01
CA MET A 198 54.56 18.55 -43.30
C MET A 198 53.82 17.43 -44.03
N THR A 199 54.39 16.93 -45.11
CA THR A 199 53.74 15.95 -46.01
C THR A 199 54.45 14.61 -46.04
N THR A 200 55.62 14.51 -45.40
CA THR A 200 56.48 13.33 -45.54
C THR A 200 56.91 12.81 -44.17
N SER A 201 56.99 11.50 -44.00
CA SER A 201 57.53 10.86 -42.78
C SER A 201 59.04 11.11 -42.63
N ALA A 202 59.55 11.15 -41.40
CA ALA A 202 60.97 11.42 -41.12
C ALA A 202 61.95 10.43 -41.80
N ALA A 203 61.67 9.12 -41.77
CA ALA A 203 62.31 8.03 -42.51
C ALA A 203 61.70 6.69 -42.07
N LYS A 204 62.49 5.61 -42.11
CA LYS A 204 62.23 4.35 -41.43
C LYS A 204 61.88 4.58 -39.96
N ASP A 205 60.95 3.78 -39.46
CA ASP A 205 60.42 3.71 -38.11
C ASP A 205 59.63 4.95 -37.66
N ALA A 206 59.42 5.92 -38.56
CA ALA A 206 58.56 7.06 -38.32
C ALA A 206 57.12 6.62 -38.08
N GLN A 207 56.49 7.20 -37.06
CA GLN A 207 55.10 6.90 -36.71
C GLN A 207 54.32 8.19 -36.48
N GLY A 208 53.00 8.08 -36.59
CA GLY A 208 52.14 9.21 -36.33
C GLY A 208 50.66 8.89 -36.38
N PHE A 209 49.89 9.97 -36.45
CA PHE A 209 48.45 9.91 -36.49
C PHE A 209 47.90 10.85 -37.55
N LEU A 210 46.83 10.41 -38.20
CA LEU A 210 46.07 11.17 -39.17
C LEU A 210 44.66 11.34 -38.63
N ARG A 211 44.11 12.55 -38.74
CA ARG A 211 42.67 12.79 -38.52
C ARG A 211 42.11 13.85 -39.44
N VAL A 212 40.83 13.74 -39.74
CA VAL A 212 40.06 14.80 -40.38
C VAL A 212 39.46 15.68 -39.27
N ARG A 213 39.90 16.94 -39.19
CA ARG A 213 39.37 17.90 -38.21
C ARG A 213 38.01 18.46 -38.63
N ASP A 214 37.80 18.65 -39.93
CA ASP A 214 36.61 19.26 -40.49
C ASP A 214 36.43 18.76 -41.93
N ASN A 215 35.19 18.47 -42.33
CA ASN A 215 34.79 18.32 -43.72
C ASN A 215 33.31 18.68 -43.90
N THR A 216 32.89 19.83 -43.36
CA THR A 216 31.49 20.27 -43.31
C THR A 216 30.80 20.28 -44.70
N GLY A 217 31.56 20.44 -45.80
CA GLY A 217 31.06 20.42 -47.18
C GLY A 217 31.18 19.09 -47.94
N GLY A 218 31.69 18.03 -47.29
CA GLY A 218 31.85 16.68 -47.85
C GLY A 218 32.86 16.54 -48.99
N ASN A 219 33.53 17.62 -49.40
CA ASN A 219 34.41 17.68 -50.58
C ASN A 219 35.74 18.41 -50.31
N ALA A 220 36.03 18.78 -49.06
CA ALA A 220 37.22 19.54 -48.68
C ALA A 220 37.70 19.15 -47.27
N ALA A 221 38.06 17.89 -47.09
CA ALA A 221 38.55 17.38 -45.81
C ALA A 221 39.83 18.09 -45.34
N TYR A 222 39.75 18.71 -44.16
CA TYR A 222 40.88 19.28 -43.47
C TYR A 222 41.62 18.21 -42.68
N TRP A 223 42.76 17.79 -43.19
CA TRP A 223 43.62 16.78 -42.58
C TRP A 223 44.57 17.39 -41.56
N LEU A 224 44.70 16.74 -40.41
CA LEU A 224 45.76 16.95 -39.44
C LEU A 224 46.67 15.73 -39.44
N LEU A 225 47.94 15.98 -39.71
CA LEU A 225 49.01 15.00 -39.58
C LEU A 225 49.85 15.37 -38.35
N SER A 226 50.11 14.38 -37.50
CA SER A 226 51.04 14.50 -36.37
C SER A 226 51.97 13.29 -36.33
N GLY A 227 53.07 13.44 -35.59
CA GLY A 227 54.07 12.39 -35.40
C GLY A 227 55.43 12.79 -35.97
N GLU A 228 56.19 11.77 -36.36
CA GLU A 228 57.55 11.93 -36.88
C GLU A 228 57.52 12.22 -38.38
N VAL A 229 57.29 13.48 -38.70
CA VAL A 229 57.28 14.02 -40.06
C VAL A 229 58.56 14.80 -40.36
N ALA A 230 59.03 14.76 -41.60
CA ALA A 230 60.13 15.59 -42.11
C ALA A 230 59.58 16.88 -42.73
N GLU A 231 60.33 17.97 -42.54
CA GLU A 231 60.17 19.22 -43.29
C GLU A 231 60.48 19.03 -44.78
#